data_AF-A0A9E1Q5L0-F1
#
_entry.id   AF-A0A9E1Q5L0-F1
#
_cell.length_a   1.000
_cell.length_b   1.000
_cell.length_c   1.000
_cell.angle_alpha   90.00
_cell.angle_beta   90.00
_cell.angle_gamma   90.00
#
_symmetry.space_group_name_H-M   'P 1'
#
loop_
_entity.id
_entity.type
_entity.pdbx_description
1 polymer ?
#
loop_
_entity_poly.entity_id
_entity_poly.type
_entity_poly.pdbx_seq_one_letter_code
_entity_poly.pdbx_strand_id
1 'polypeptide(L)'
;MAKAAEKLIVPNTEMTFTVSTDPKRPAARKTIERLMWMQPQVKKDHSMLQRRRKQKDIKYTLRAGRVWFDRPRATRTVRCAKGVSFTLNVTPQILNDLKSVAKYLDF
;
A
#
# COMPACT_ATOMS: atom_id res chain seq x y z
N MET A 1 21.36 -13.52 -6.62
CA MET A 1 20.02 -13.83 -6.09
C MET A 1 18.94 -12.90 -6.66
N ALA A 2 18.91 -11.59 -6.37
CA ALA A 2 17.78 -10.71 -6.76
C ALA A 2 17.51 -10.59 -8.29
N LYS A 3 18.55 -10.52 -9.13
CA LYS A 3 18.39 -10.39 -10.60
C LYS A 3 17.70 -11.59 -11.28
N ALA A 4 17.70 -12.77 -10.66
CA ALA A 4 17.03 -13.95 -11.20
C ALA A 4 15.52 -13.90 -10.93
N ALA A 5 15.13 -13.43 -9.73
CA ALA A 5 13.72 -13.28 -9.34
C ALA A 5 12.97 -12.29 -10.24
N GLU A 6 13.63 -11.22 -10.72
CA GLU A 6 13.01 -10.23 -11.61
C GLU A 6 12.45 -10.82 -12.92
N LYS A 7 13.02 -11.92 -13.43
CA LYS A 7 12.58 -12.55 -14.68
C LYS A 7 11.32 -13.40 -14.50
N LEU A 8 10.95 -13.75 -13.27
CA LEU A 8 9.77 -14.55 -12.94
C LEU A 8 8.49 -13.71 -12.81
N ILE A 9 8.60 -12.37 -12.77
CA ILE A 9 7.45 -11.47 -12.72
C ILE A 9 6.86 -11.33 -14.13
N VAL A 10 5.73 -11.99 -14.36
CA VAL A 10 5.05 -12.01 -15.67
C VAL A 10 3.97 -10.91 -15.73
N PRO A 11 4.01 -9.99 -16.72
CA PRO A 11 2.96 -8.99 -16.89
C PRO A 11 1.61 -9.61 -17.26
N ASN A 12 0.52 -8.90 -16.94
CA ASN A 12 -0.89 -9.25 -17.18
C ASN A 12 -1.33 -10.58 -16.54
N THR A 13 -0.64 -11.00 -15.48
CA THR A 13 -0.99 -12.19 -14.70
C THR A 13 -1.28 -11.82 -13.25
N GLU A 14 -2.14 -12.60 -12.61
CA GLU A 14 -2.36 -12.50 -11.18
C GLU A 14 -1.27 -13.28 -10.44
N MET A 15 -0.52 -12.59 -9.60
CA MET A 15 0.58 -13.17 -8.83
C MET A 15 0.40 -12.88 -7.34
N THR A 16 0.82 -13.83 -6.51
CA THR A 16 0.82 -13.69 -5.06
C THR A 16 2.26 -13.53 -4.58
N PHE A 17 2.51 -12.48 -3.80
CA PHE A 17 3.82 -12.14 -3.27
C PHE A 17 3.79 -12.26 -1.75
N THR A 18 4.82 -12.84 -1.17
CA THR A 18 4.99 -12.90 0.29
C THR A 18 6.21 -12.11 0.72
N VAL A 19 6.06 -11.24 1.73
CA VAL A 19 7.19 -10.43 2.23
C VAL A 19 8.12 -11.30 3.07
N SER A 20 9.29 -11.63 2.53
CA SER A 20 10.26 -12.52 3.17
C SER A 20 11.12 -11.82 4.22
N THR A 21 11.45 -10.55 3.97
CA THR A 21 12.33 -9.74 4.81
C THR A 21 11.75 -8.34 5.00
N ASP A 22 11.74 -7.83 6.24
CA ASP A 22 11.31 -6.46 6.50
C ASP A 22 12.33 -5.44 5.93
N PRO A 23 11.93 -4.54 5.01
CA PRO A 23 12.85 -3.57 4.43
C PRO A 23 13.30 -2.54 5.48
N LYS A 24 14.63 -2.41 5.62
CA LYS A 24 15.25 -1.34 6.42
C LYS A 24 15.07 0.04 5.79
N ARG A 25 15.08 0.12 4.46
CA ARG A 25 14.94 1.39 3.73
C ARG A 25 13.47 1.83 3.73
N PRO A 26 13.15 3.06 4.15
CA PRO A 26 11.77 3.53 4.21
C PRO A 26 11.11 3.63 2.83
N ALA A 27 11.89 3.90 1.78
CA ALA A 27 11.40 3.92 0.40
C ALA A 27 10.85 2.55 -0.04
N ALA A 28 11.60 1.47 0.21
CA ALA A 28 11.17 0.12 -0.14
C ALA A 28 9.90 -0.29 0.64
N ARG A 29 9.85 0.02 1.95
CA ARG A 29 8.66 -0.20 2.77
C ARG A 29 7.43 0.49 2.19
N LYS A 30 7.56 1.76 1.80
CA LYS A 30 6.47 2.53 1.18
C LYS A 30 6.04 1.95 -0.17
N THR A 31 6.97 1.45 -0.98
CA THR A 31 6.63 0.80 -2.26
C THR A 31 5.85 -0.48 -2.06
N ILE A 32 6.26 -1.35 -1.13
CA ILE A 32 5.52 -2.57 -0.80
C ILE A 32 4.12 -2.23 -0.26
N GLU A 33 4.02 -1.28 0.69
CA GLU A 33 2.72 -0.83 1.20
C GLU A 33 1.81 -0.29 0.07
N ARG A 34 2.37 0.45 -0.90
CA ARG A 34 1.61 0.97 -2.05
C ARG A 34 1.09 -0.16 -2.95
N LEU A 35 1.89 -1.18 -3.20
CA LEU A 35 1.49 -2.37 -3.96
C LEU A 35 0.37 -3.12 -3.24
N MET A 36 0.47 -3.29 -1.91
CA MET A 36 -0.61 -3.87 -1.09
C MET A 36 -1.90 -3.04 -1.16
N TRP A 37 -1.82 -1.71 -1.26
CA TRP A 37 -3.01 -0.87 -1.44
C TRP A 37 -3.72 -1.07 -2.78
N MET A 38 -3.09 -1.72 -3.75
CA MET A 38 -3.72 -1.97 -5.05
C MET A 38 -4.78 -3.07 -4.99
N GLN A 39 -4.75 -3.91 -3.95
CA GLN A 39 -5.70 -4.99 -3.75
C GLN A 39 -7.14 -4.45 -3.63
N PRO A 40 -8.13 -5.09 -4.29
CA PRO A 40 -9.51 -4.62 -4.26
C PRO A 40 -10.08 -4.46 -2.85
N GLN A 41 -9.76 -5.39 -1.94
CA GLN A 41 -10.23 -5.32 -0.56
C GLN A 41 -9.67 -4.08 0.17
N VAL A 42 -8.36 -3.85 0.07
CA VAL A 42 -7.70 -2.70 0.72
C VAL A 42 -8.22 -1.38 0.15
N LYS A 43 -8.50 -1.30 -1.15
CA LYS A 43 -9.14 -0.13 -1.77
C LYS A 43 -10.54 0.14 -1.20
N LYS A 44 -11.35 -0.91 -1.01
CA LYS A 44 -12.68 -0.79 -0.40
C LYS A 44 -12.57 -0.29 1.04
N ASP A 45 -11.66 -0.86 1.82
CA ASP A 45 -11.43 -0.46 3.22
C ASP A 45 -11.00 1.01 3.31
N HIS A 46 -10.04 1.44 2.48
CA HIS A 46 -9.60 2.83 2.44
C HIS A 46 -10.72 3.80 2.04
N SER A 47 -11.55 3.42 1.06
CA SER A 47 -12.70 4.22 0.64
C SER A 47 -13.73 4.38 1.78
N MET A 48 -14.02 3.27 2.47
CA MET A 48 -14.90 3.27 3.64
C MET A 48 -14.35 4.15 4.77
N LEU A 49 -13.07 3.99 5.12
CA LEU A 49 -12.41 4.78 6.16
C LEU A 49 -12.32 6.27 5.81
N GLN A 50 -12.10 6.61 4.53
CA GLN A 50 -12.13 8.01 4.09
C GLN A 50 -13.53 8.61 4.24
N ARG A 51 -14.58 7.87 3.88
CA ARG A 51 -15.97 8.31 4.06
C ARG A 51 -16.30 8.54 5.55
N ARG A 52 -15.95 7.59 6.41
CA ARG A 52 -16.15 7.71 7.86
C ARG A 52 -15.45 8.94 8.43
N ARG A 53 -14.18 9.18 8.05
CA ARG A 53 -13.43 10.33 8.53
C ARG A 53 -14.10 11.66 8.20
N LYS A 54 -14.59 11.80 6.97
CA LYS A 54 -15.31 13.02 6.56
C LYS A 54 -16.57 13.26 7.38
N GLN A 55 -17.29 12.20 7.74
CA GLN A 55 -18.57 12.28 8.43
C GLN A 55 -18.44 12.47 9.95
N LYS A 56 -17.48 11.80 10.60
CA LYS A 56 -17.45 11.67 12.06
C LYS A 56 -16.17 12.16 12.71
N ASP A 57 -15.02 12.04 12.04
CA ASP A 57 -13.73 12.18 12.72
C ASP A 57 -13.08 13.56 12.49
N ILE A 58 -13.50 14.32 11.48
CA ILE A 58 -13.04 15.71 11.28
C ILE A 58 -13.67 16.59 12.37
N LYS A 59 -12.83 17.25 13.16
CA LYS A 59 -13.27 18.21 14.17
C LYS A 59 -13.40 19.59 13.53
N TYR A 60 -14.58 20.19 13.69
CA TYR A 60 -14.88 21.54 13.22
C TYR A 60 -14.76 22.50 14.40
N THR A 61 -13.97 23.56 14.24
CA THR A 61 -13.84 24.63 15.23
C THR A 61 -14.05 25.98 14.56
N LEU A 62 -14.69 26.92 15.26
CA LEU A 62 -14.86 28.29 14.78
C LEU A 62 -13.76 29.16 15.39
N ARG A 63 -13.02 29.92 14.56
CA ARG A 63 -12.08 30.94 15.00
C ARG A 63 -12.20 32.18 14.13
N ALA A 64 -12.46 33.32 14.76
CA ALA A 64 -12.66 34.62 14.08
C ALA A 64 -13.67 34.54 12.90
N GLY A 65 -14.81 33.88 13.12
CA GLY A 65 -15.85 33.73 12.10
C GLY A 65 -15.53 32.75 10.95
N ARG A 66 -14.37 32.08 10.97
CA ARG A 66 -14.01 31.05 9.98
C ARG A 66 -14.05 29.66 10.58
N VAL A 67 -14.50 28.68 9.78
CA VAL A 67 -14.45 27.26 10.14
C VAL A 67 -13.05 26.71 9.88
N TRP A 68 -12.43 26.19 10.93
CA TRP A 68 -11.16 25.49 10.89
C TRP A 68 -11.37 23.99 11.07
N PHE A 69 -10.74 23.20 10.20
CA PHE A 69 -10.84 21.75 10.18
C PHE A 69 -9.58 21.14 10.77
N ASP A 70 -9.73 20.38 11.86
CA ASP A 70 -8.68 19.48 12.33
C ASP A 70 -8.93 18.09 11.73
N ARG A 71 -7.96 17.63 10.93
CA ARG A 71 -8.07 16.41 10.12
C ARG A 71 -7.23 15.31 10.75
N PRO A 72 -7.84 14.25 11.31
CA PRO A 72 -7.08 13.14 11.86
C PRO A 72 -6.31 12.38 10.77
N ARG A 73 -5.18 11.80 11.17
CA ARG A 73 -4.33 11.00 10.28
C ARG A 73 -5.12 9.84 9.67
N ALA A 74 -4.89 9.57 8.38
CA ALA A 74 -5.50 8.42 7.71
C ALA A 74 -5.02 7.11 8.35
N THR A 75 -5.96 6.29 8.79
CA THR A 75 -5.70 4.91 9.20
C THR A 75 -5.17 4.11 8.01
N ARG A 76 -4.13 3.32 8.23
CA ARG A 76 -3.55 2.42 7.24
C ARG A 76 -3.97 1.00 7.56
N THR A 77 -4.73 0.38 6.67
CA THR A 77 -5.26 -0.99 6.87
C THR A 77 -4.17 -2.06 6.71
N VAL A 78 -3.15 -1.77 5.90
CA VAL A 78 -2.04 -2.70 5.65
C VAL A 78 -0.70 -2.09 6.06
N ARG A 79 0.22 -2.98 6.44
CA ARG A 79 1.60 -2.69 6.80
C ARG A 79 2.50 -3.71 6.15
N CYS A 80 3.64 -3.25 5.65
CA CYS A 80 4.72 -4.13 5.23
C CYS A 80 5.33 -4.75 6.50
N ALA A 81 5.00 -6.02 6.74
CA ALA A 81 5.55 -6.85 7.81
C ALA A 81 5.96 -8.20 7.21
N LYS A 82 6.97 -8.83 7.81
CA LYS A 82 7.45 -10.15 7.40
C LYS A 82 6.32 -11.19 7.51
N GLY A 83 6.19 -12.03 6.50
CA GLY A 83 5.17 -13.09 6.42
C GLY A 83 3.81 -12.65 5.88
N VAL A 84 3.61 -11.35 5.61
CA VAL A 84 2.37 -10.88 4.99
C VAL A 84 2.40 -11.18 3.49
N SER A 85 1.33 -11.80 3.00
CA SER A 85 1.14 -12.07 1.59
C SER A 85 0.10 -11.13 0.98
N PHE A 86 0.27 -10.81 -0.29
CA PHE A 86 -0.68 -10.02 -1.06
C PHE A 86 -0.71 -10.47 -2.51
N THR A 87 -1.91 -10.51 -3.07
CA THR A 87 -2.20 -10.89 -4.44
C THR A 87 -2.58 -9.66 -5.25
N LEU A 88 -1.99 -9.50 -6.43
CA LEU A 88 -2.37 -8.45 -7.37
C LEU A 88 -2.22 -8.91 -8.82
N ASN A 89 -2.99 -8.28 -9.70
CA ASN A 89 -2.75 -8.35 -11.14
C ASN A 89 -1.57 -7.47 -11.51
N VAL A 90 -0.52 -8.07 -12.07
CA VAL A 90 0.73 -7.42 -12.45
C VAL A 90 0.53 -6.65 -13.75
N THR A 91 0.27 -5.34 -13.67
CA THR A 91 0.22 -4.52 -14.88
C THR A 91 1.61 -4.05 -15.32
N PRO A 92 1.83 -3.73 -16.61
CA PRO A 92 3.13 -3.23 -17.08
C PRO A 92 3.61 -1.97 -16.35
N GLN A 93 2.71 -1.11 -15.88
CA GLN A 93 3.07 0.14 -15.20
C GLN A 93 3.72 -0.10 -13.82
N ILE A 94 3.32 -1.17 -13.13
CA ILE A 94 3.80 -1.48 -11.77
C ILE A 94 4.98 -2.45 -11.77
N LEU A 95 5.39 -2.93 -12.95
CA LEU A 95 6.46 -3.91 -13.12
C LEU A 95 7.81 -3.38 -12.59
N ASN A 96 8.11 -2.10 -12.84
CA ASN A 96 9.35 -1.49 -12.34
C ASN A 96 9.33 -1.33 -10.82
N ASP A 97 8.17 -1.01 -10.24
CA ASP A 97 7.98 -0.97 -8.79
C ASP A 97 8.23 -2.37 -8.18
N LEU A 98 7.62 -3.41 -8.75
CA LEU A 98 7.81 -4.80 -8.31
C LEU A 98 9.27 -5.26 -8.42
N LYS A 99 9.93 -4.99 -9.56
CA LYS A 99 11.36 -5.28 -9.75
C LYS A 99 12.23 -4.60 -8.71
N SER A 100 11.94 -3.33 -8.39
CA SER A 100 12.71 -2.56 -7.41
C SER A 100 12.66 -3.18 -5.99
N VAL A 101 11.58 -3.89 -5.65
CA VAL A 101 11.38 -4.51 -4.34
C VAL A 101 11.47 -6.05 -4.38
N ALA A 102 11.76 -6.66 -5.53
CA ALA A 102 11.81 -8.11 -5.71
C ALA A 102 12.74 -8.81 -4.72
N LYS A 103 13.80 -8.14 -4.25
CA LYS A 103 14.70 -8.67 -3.21
C LYS A 103 13.99 -9.01 -1.88
N TYR A 104 12.84 -8.40 -1.59
CA TYR A 104 12.11 -8.57 -0.34
C TYR A 104 10.87 -9.47 -0.47
N LEU A 105 10.59 -9.96 -1.67
CA LEU A 105 9.38 -10.71 -2.00
C LEU A 105 9.75 -12.12 -2.45
N ASP A 106 8.98 -13.10 -1.97
CA ASP A 106 8.99 -14.47 -2.47
C ASP A 106 7.76 -14.69 -3.35
N PHE A 107 7.98 -15.24 -4.55
CA PHE A 107 7.00 -15.47 -5.61
C PHE A 107 7.54 -16.46 -6.65
#